data_AF-A0A5N5M1K1-F1
#
_entry.id   AF-A0A5N5M1K1-F1
#
_cell.length_a   1.000
_cell.length_b   1.000
_cell.length_c   1.000
_cell.angle_alpha   90.00
_cell.angle_beta   90.00
_cell.angle_gamma   90.00
#
_symmetry.space_group_name_H-M   'P 1'
#
loop_
_entity.id
_entity.type
_entity.pdbx_description
1 polymer ?
#
loop_
_entity_poly.entity_id
_entity_poly.type
_entity_poly.pdbx_seq_one_letter_code
_entity_poly.pdbx_strand_id
1 'polypeptide(L)'
;MMRAQSLLLALLCLMACVGYCGTLSTCKPLNLELVKRKRIEAIRGQILSKLQLAKEPEDDDEGKGEEVPAEVLSVYNSTVELSEELMQNTEHVDSPDAEEEAYYAKEVHKFNMTRVTDKMVMLFNVTAMKDVLGLDRMVSQAELRLLIREAKIAPGSVQRLELYHGAGDKAQYLNSRLITNELSSKWISFDVTQTVKTWLQNPEEEKEIEVKLNCGCGENNNKMLFHISGIPSERGDTAVLQAKMTKPHILVMSLPADRVHHLSSRRKRQATGDAVCSEQSDVCCVRRLYIDFRKDLGWKWIHEPSGYYANYCIGSCSFVWNTENKYSQVLALYKHHNPGASAQPCCVPQVLDPLPILYYVGRQHKVEQLSNMIVKTCKCS
;
A
#
# COMPACT_ATOMS: atom_id res chain seq x y z
N MET A 1 27.24 8.57 70.28
CA MET A 1 27.68 7.68 69.18
C MET A 1 26.52 7.12 68.35
N MET A 2 25.37 6.71 68.92
CA MET A 2 24.25 6.12 68.16
C MET A 2 23.60 7.05 67.12
N ARG A 3 23.45 8.36 67.41
CA ARG A 3 22.82 9.33 66.47
C ARG A 3 23.60 9.52 65.17
N ALA A 4 24.94 9.42 65.23
CA ALA A 4 25.80 9.57 64.05
C ALA A 4 25.72 8.34 63.13
N GLN A 5 25.59 7.13 63.71
CA GLN A 5 25.43 5.89 62.94
C GLN A 5 24.07 5.82 62.24
N SER A 6 22.99 6.30 62.88
CA SER A 6 21.67 6.36 62.25
C SER A 6 21.60 7.37 61.10
N LEU A 7 22.31 8.50 61.21
CA LEU A 7 22.43 9.47 60.12
C LEU A 7 23.26 8.92 58.96
N LEU A 8 24.33 8.18 59.24
CA LEU A 8 25.15 7.55 58.21
C LEU A 8 24.39 6.46 57.45
N LEU A 9 23.60 5.65 58.14
CA LEU A 9 22.73 4.63 57.53
C LEU A 9 21.61 5.24 56.69
N ALA A 10 21.00 6.33 57.15
CA ALA A 10 20.00 7.06 56.38
C ALA A 10 20.61 7.67 55.11
N LEU A 11 21.83 8.22 55.20
CA LEU A 11 22.55 8.76 54.04
C LEU A 11 22.95 7.66 53.05
N LEU A 12 23.39 6.49 53.55
CA LEU A 12 23.69 5.31 52.72
C LEU A 12 22.43 4.75 52.05
N CYS A 13 21.28 4.74 52.73
CA CYS A 13 20.00 4.36 52.12
C CYS A 13 19.55 5.37 51.06
N LEU A 14 19.70 6.67 51.31
CA LEU A 14 19.39 7.71 50.31
C LEU A 14 20.30 7.60 49.08
N MET A 15 21.60 7.38 49.27
CA MET A 15 22.55 7.17 48.17
C MET A 15 22.29 5.86 47.42
N ALA A 16 21.86 4.81 48.10
CA ALA A 16 21.41 3.57 47.47
C ALA A 16 20.12 3.76 46.67
N CYS A 17 19.14 4.51 47.18
CA CYS A 17 17.92 4.84 46.45
C CYS A 17 18.19 5.72 45.21
N VAL A 18 19.16 6.63 45.27
CA VAL A 18 19.60 7.42 44.09
C VAL A 18 20.28 6.52 43.05
N GLY A 19 20.99 5.47 43.47
CA GLY A 19 21.58 4.47 42.57
C GLY A 19 20.58 3.50 41.93
N TYR A 20 19.36 3.37 42.49
CA TYR A 20 18.28 2.52 41.99
C TYR A 20 17.20 3.27 41.19
N CYS A 21 17.33 4.57 40.98
CA CYS A 21 16.62 5.24 39.90
C CYS A 21 17.28 4.86 38.57
N GLY A 22 16.97 3.65 38.08
CA GLY A 22 17.22 3.30 36.70
C GLY A 22 16.66 4.41 35.82
N THR A 23 17.49 4.94 34.93
CA THR A 23 17.06 5.93 33.95
C THR A 23 15.91 5.34 33.14
N LEU A 24 14.69 5.78 33.44
CA LEU A 24 13.49 5.41 32.70
C LEU A 24 13.53 6.14 31.35
N SER A 25 14.26 5.57 30.40
CA SER A 25 14.06 5.89 28.98
C SER A 25 12.72 5.31 28.56
N THR A 26 11.82 6.16 28.09
CA THR A 26 10.52 5.80 27.52
C THR A 26 10.62 4.85 26.31
N CYS A 27 11.81 4.68 25.73
CA CYS A 27 12.06 3.83 24.56
C CYS A 27 12.92 2.58 24.87
N LYS A 28 13.13 2.23 26.15
CA LYS A 28 13.75 0.95 26.53
C LYS A 28 12.74 -0.19 26.31
N PRO A 29 13.11 -1.33 25.70
CA PRO A 29 12.15 -2.38 25.39
C PRO A 29 11.59 -2.97 26.69
N LEU A 30 10.30 -2.72 26.95
CA LEU A 30 9.49 -3.59 27.79
C LEU A 30 9.48 -4.99 27.16
N ASN A 31 9.14 -5.99 27.99
CA ASN A 31 8.92 -7.38 27.61
C ASN A 31 8.31 -7.49 26.19
N LEU A 32 8.94 -8.29 25.31
CA LEU A 32 8.55 -8.50 23.91
C LEU A 32 7.06 -8.84 23.77
N GLU A 33 6.48 -9.61 24.69
CA GLU A 33 5.05 -9.95 24.68
C GLU A 33 4.16 -8.74 24.88
N LEU A 34 4.55 -7.82 25.77
CA LEU A 34 3.81 -6.59 26.01
C LEU A 34 3.86 -5.67 24.79
N VAL A 35 5.01 -5.58 24.11
CA VAL A 35 5.14 -4.81 22.87
C VAL A 35 4.26 -5.38 21.78
N LYS A 36 4.23 -6.71 21.62
CA LYS A 36 3.33 -7.40 20.68
C LYS A 36 1.87 -7.09 20.98
N ARG A 37 1.42 -7.20 22.24
CA ARG A 37 0.04 -6.90 22.64
C ARG A 37 -0.33 -5.44 22.35
N LYS A 38 0.52 -4.49 22.73
CA LYS A 38 0.31 -3.06 22.42
C LYS A 38 0.23 -2.78 20.92
N ARG A 39 1.02 -3.49 20.10
CA ARG A 39 0.98 -3.38 18.64
C ARG A 39 -0.35 -3.89 18.07
N ILE A 40 -0.86 -5.01 18.57
CA ILE A 40 -2.17 -5.56 18.16
C ILE A 40 -3.29 -4.56 18.49
N GLU A 41 -3.30 -4.02 19.71
CA GLU A 41 -4.28 -2.99 20.11
C GLU A 41 -4.16 -1.71 19.27
N ALA A 42 -2.95 -1.27 18.96
CA ALA A 42 -2.73 -0.12 18.08
C ALA A 42 -3.27 -0.37 16.66
N ILE A 43 -3.10 -1.58 16.12
CA ILE A 43 -3.59 -1.97 14.80
C ILE A 43 -5.12 -2.02 14.78
N ARG A 44 -5.75 -2.51 15.86
CA ARG A 44 -7.21 -2.46 16.03
C ARG A 44 -7.75 -1.04 15.83
N GLY A 45 -7.20 -0.08 16.59
CA GLY A 45 -7.59 1.33 16.48
C GLY A 45 -7.21 1.95 15.13
N GLN A 46 -6.07 1.57 14.56
CA GLN A 46 -5.61 2.06 13.26
C GLN A 46 -6.57 1.67 12.13
N ILE A 47 -7.00 0.41 12.07
CA ILE A 47 -7.92 -0.07 11.02
C ILE A 47 -9.27 0.61 11.15
N LEU A 48 -9.86 0.64 12.35
CA LEU A 48 -11.15 1.30 12.58
C LEU A 48 -11.10 2.79 12.23
N SER A 49 -10.03 3.50 12.62
CA SER A 49 -9.81 4.90 12.27
C SER A 49 -9.70 5.11 10.75
N LYS A 50 -8.94 4.26 10.04
CA LYS A 50 -8.75 4.37 8.59
C LYS A 50 -10.03 4.09 7.81
N LEU A 51 -10.86 3.18 8.29
CA LEU A 51 -12.19 2.87 7.74
C LEU A 51 -13.27 3.85 8.22
N GLN A 52 -12.94 4.74 9.16
CA GLN A 52 -13.86 5.66 9.83
C GLN A 52 -15.04 4.95 10.52
N LEU A 53 -14.75 3.79 11.11
CA LEU A 53 -15.70 3.02 11.91
C LEU A 53 -15.50 3.37 13.38
N ALA A 54 -16.56 3.84 14.05
CA ALA A 54 -16.50 4.17 15.48
C ALA A 54 -16.37 2.92 16.37
N LYS A 55 -16.95 1.80 15.92
CA LYS A 55 -16.88 0.48 16.54
C LYS A 55 -16.81 -0.59 15.45
N GLU A 56 -16.45 -1.82 15.82
CA GLU A 56 -16.56 -2.94 14.89
C GLU A 56 -18.00 -3.08 14.38
N PRO A 57 -18.20 -3.42 13.08
CA PRO A 57 -19.50 -3.84 12.57
C PRO A 57 -20.04 -5.00 13.41
N GLU A 58 -21.35 -5.03 13.61
CA GLU A 58 -21.98 -6.15 14.32
C GLU A 58 -21.82 -7.42 13.48
N ASP A 59 -21.42 -8.51 14.14
CA ASP A 59 -21.38 -9.84 13.53
C ASP A 59 -22.85 -10.25 13.26
N ASP A 60 -23.44 -9.80 12.15
CA ASP A 60 -24.76 -10.23 11.76
C ASP A 60 -24.69 -11.72 11.42
N ASP A 61 -25.19 -12.55 12.34
CA ASP A 61 -25.29 -14.00 12.17
C ASP A 61 -26.13 -14.41 10.94
N GLU A 62 -26.89 -13.47 10.35
CA GLU A 62 -27.67 -13.65 9.11
C GLU A 62 -26.80 -13.66 7.84
N GLY A 63 -25.59 -13.09 7.86
CA GLY A 63 -24.62 -13.13 6.75
C GLY A 63 -23.67 -14.35 6.82
N LYS A 64 -23.83 -15.23 7.82
CA LYS A 64 -23.06 -16.48 7.95
C LYS A 64 -23.43 -17.42 6.81
N GLY A 65 -22.67 -17.34 5.72
CA GLY A 65 -22.73 -18.31 4.62
C GLY A 65 -23.09 -17.74 3.25
N GLU A 66 -23.29 -16.42 3.10
CA GLU A 66 -23.31 -15.83 1.77
C GLU A 66 -21.89 -15.87 1.18
N GLU A 67 -21.70 -16.70 0.16
CA GLU A 67 -20.46 -16.74 -0.61
C GLU A 67 -20.23 -15.36 -1.22
N VAL A 68 -19.02 -14.82 -1.01
CA VAL A 68 -18.65 -13.52 -1.59
C VAL A 68 -18.81 -13.61 -3.12
N PRO A 69 -19.54 -12.67 -3.75
CA PRO A 69 -19.70 -12.67 -5.19
C PRO A 69 -18.35 -12.69 -5.92
N ALA A 70 -18.26 -13.49 -6.98
CA ALA A 70 -17.03 -13.64 -7.77
C ALA A 70 -16.52 -12.29 -8.33
N GLU A 71 -17.43 -11.35 -8.60
CA GLU A 71 -17.08 -9.99 -9.03
C GLU A 71 -16.28 -9.24 -7.97
N VAL A 72 -16.71 -9.31 -6.70
CA VAL A 72 -16.04 -8.66 -5.56
C VAL A 72 -14.68 -9.30 -5.30
N LEU A 73 -14.61 -10.64 -5.31
CA LEU A 73 -13.34 -11.37 -5.21
C LEU A 73 -12.39 -11.00 -6.34
N SER A 74 -12.92 -10.77 -7.56
CA SER A 74 -12.12 -10.30 -8.68
C SER A 74 -11.53 -8.91 -8.44
N VAL A 75 -12.25 -7.99 -7.79
CA VAL A 75 -11.71 -6.68 -7.40
C VAL A 75 -10.62 -6.86 -6.34
N TYR A 76 -10.87 -7.65 -5.30
CA TYR A 76 -9.90 -7.90 -4.22
C TYR A 76 -8.60 -8.50 -4.77
N ASN A 77 -8.67 -9.57 -5.56
CA ASN A 77 -7.49 -10.22 -6.16
C ASN A 77 -6.71 -9.24 -7.06
N SER A 78 -7.40 -8.50 -7.91
CA SER A 78 -6.75 -7.48 -8.75
C SER A 78 -6.14 -6.35 -7.92
N THR A 79 -6.62 -6.07 -6.70
CA THR A 79 -6.03 -5.08 -5.79
C THR A 79 -4.78 -5.62 -5.10
N VAL A 80 -4.79 -6.88 -4.67
CA VAL A 80 -3.63 -7.59 -4.11
C VAL A 80 -2.50 -7.63 -5.12
N GLU A 81 -2.78 -8.11 -6.33
CA GLU A 81 -1.80 -8.20 -7.43
C GLU A 81 -1.22 -6.82 -7.80
N LEU A 82 -2.00 -5.73 -7.68
CA LEU A 82 -1.52 -4.38 -7.98
C LEU A 82 -0.61 -3.89 -6.85
N SER A 83 -1.01 -4.12 -5.61
CA SER A 83 -0.24 -3.74 -4.43
C SER A 83 1.13 -4.43 -4.46
N GLU A 84 1.18 -5.73 -4.77
CA GLU A 84 2.43 -6.47 -4.90
C GLU A 84 3.33 -5.94 -6.03
N GLU A 85 2.76 -5.61 -7.19
CA GLU A 85 3.49 -5.02 -8.33
C GLU A 85 4.11 -3.67 -7.95
N LEU A 86 3.38 -2.80 -7.25
CA LEU A 86 3.86 -1.49 -6.80
C LEU A 86 4.93 -1.61 -5.69
N MET A 87 4.82 -2.61 -4.82
CA MET A 87 5.78 -2.89 -3.74
C MET A 87 7.14 -3.39 -4.27
N GLN A 88 7.16 -4.01 -5.46
CA GLN A 88 8.38 -4.48 -6.12
C GLN A 88 9.08 -3.38 -6.92
N ASN A 89 8.30 -2.47 -7.52
CA ASN A 89 8.82 -1.42 -8.40
C ASN A 89 9.18 -0.10 -7.68
N THR A 90 9.25 -0.08 -6.35
CA THR A 90 9.35 1.17 -5.58
C THR A 90 10.73 1.85 -5.70
N GLU A 91 10.94 2.65 -6.74
CA GLU A 91 11.57 3.97 -6.65
C GLU A 91 10.44 5.01 -6.66
N HIS A 92 10.03 5.56 -5.51
CA HIS A 92 8.90 6.49 -5.43
C HIS A 92 9.33 7.96 -5.40
N VAL A 93 8.57 8.78 -6.15
CA VAL A 93 8.67 10.23 -6.30
C VAL A 93 8.11 10.95 -5.06
N ASP A 94 8.95 11.77 -4.43
CA ASP A 94 8.56 12.67 -3.33
C ASP A 94 7.61 13.76 -3.86
N SER A 95 6.34 13.76 -3.42
CA SER A 95 5.49 14.96 -3.50
C SER A 95 4.81 15.22 -2.14
N PRO A 96 4.87 16.45 -1.60
CA PRO A 96 4.30 16.79 -0.29
C PRO A 96 2.79 16.60 -0.18
N ASP A 97 2.06 16.77 -1.30
CA ASP A 97 0.59 16.72 -1.32
C ASP A 97 0.03 15.29 -1.29
N ALA A 98 0.83 14.29 -1.73
CA ALA A 98 0.44 12.87 -1.71
C ALA A 98 0.49 12.22 -0.31
N GLU A 99 1.14 12.85 0.67
CA GLU A 99 1.32 12.29 2.01
C GLU A 99 0.06 12.38 2.88
N GLU A 100 -0.79 13.38 2.63
CA GLU A 100 -2.00 13.66 3.41
C GLU A 100 -3.22 12.90 2.86
N GLU A 101 -3.33 12.72 1.54
CA GLU A 101 -4.30 11.80 0.88
C GLU A 101 -4.08 10.32 1.28
N ALA A 102 -2.94 10.00 1.87
CA ALA A 102 -2.51 8.64 2.14
C ALA A 102 -2.86 8.12 3.55
N TYR A 103 -3.59 8.82 4.42
CA TYR A 103 -3.95 8.23 5.73
C TYR A 103 -5.19 7.32 5.67
N TYR A 104 -6.26 7.75 5.02
CA TYR A 104 -7.52 7.01 5.02
C TYR A 104 -7.50 5.81 4.08
N ALA A 105 -8.42 4.89 4.33
CA ALA A 105 -8.66 3.76 3.45
C ALA A 105 -9.24 4.26 2.11
N LYS A 106 -8.75 3.69 1.01
CA LYS A 106 -9.21 4.01 -0.35
C LYS A 106 -10.20 2.95 -0.83
N GLU A 107 -11.38 3.35 -1.26
CA GLU A 107 -12.36 2.45 -1.88
C GLU A 107 -11.89 2.06 -3.27
N VAL A 108 -11.90 0.75 -3.58
CA VAL A 108 -11.40 0.22 -4.85
C VAL A 108 -12.54 -0.23 -5.74
N HIS A 109 -12.55 0.27 -6.96
CA HIS A 109 -13.54 -0.05 -7.98
C HIS A 109 -12.86 -0.59 -9.24
N LYS A 110 -13.49 -1.59 -9.87
CA LYS A 110 -12.98 -2.23 -11.09
C LYS A 110 -13.92 -1.96 -12.25
N PHE A 111 -13.40 -1.38 -13.32
CA PHE A 111 -14.14 -1.08 -14.53
C PHE A 111 -13.56 -1.85 -15.71
N ASN A 112 -14.24 -2.91 -16.13
CA ASN A 112 -13.82 -3.68 -17.30
C ASN A 112 -14.05 -2.88 -18.59
N MET A 113 -13.21 -3.12 -19.60
CA MET A 113 -13.47 -2.59 -20.94
C MET A 113 -14.82 -3.13 -21.47
N THR A 114 -15.55 -2.29 -22.20
CA THR A 114 -16.83 -2.67 -22.81
C THR A 114 -16.60 -3.38 -24.12
N ARG A 115 -15.76 -2.79 -24.98
CA ARG A 115 -15.48 -3.22 -26.34
C ARG A 115 -14.02 -2.96 -26.70
N VAL A 116 -13.55 -3.68 -27.70
CA VAL A 116 -12.24 -3.46 -28.31
C VAL A 116 -12.36 -3.52 -29.82
N THR A 117 -11.69 -2.61 -30.53
CA THR A 117 -11.65 -2.59 -32.00
C THR A 117 -10.45 -3.36 -32.54
N ASP A 118 -10.43 -3.63 -33.85
CA ASP A 118 -9.34 -4.34 -34.53
C ASP A 118 -7.97 -3.65 -34.40
N LYS A 119 -7.97 -2.34 -34.08
CA LYS A 119 -6.75 -1.54 -33.87
C LYS A 119 -6.31 -1.48 -32.40
N MET A 120 -6.74 -2.42 -31.56
CA MET A 120 -6.43 -2.43 -30.12
C MET A 120 -6.89 -1.16 -29.39
N VAL A 121 -8.03 -0.59 -29.80
CA VAL A 121 -8.68 0.52 -29.11
C VAL A 121 -9.69 -0.04 -28.12
N MET A 122 -9.46 0.15 -26.82
CA MET A 122 -10.33 -0.27 -25.74
C MET A 122 -11.30 0.87 -25.39
N LEU A 123 -12.58 0.54 -25.31
CA LEU A 123 -13.64 1.47 -24.91
C LEU A 123 -14.03 1.25 -23.45
N PHE A 124 -14.25 2.35 -22.75
CA PHE A 124 -14.71 2.37 -21.37
C PHE A 124 -15.96 3.25 -21.25
N ASN A 125 -16.97 2.74 -20.55
CA ASN A 125 -18.18 3.49 -20.26
C ASN A 125 -17.93 4.39 -19.03
N VAL A 126 -17.77 5.69 -19.28
CA VAL A 126 -17.48 6.69 -18.26
C VAL A 126 -18.72 7.04 -17.46
N THR A 127 -19.92 6.92 -18.04
CA THR A 127 -21.19 7.11 -17.31
C THR A 127 -21.31 6.11 -16.16
N ALA A 128 -21.03 4.83 -16.41
CA ALA A 128 -21.00 3.80 -15.36
C ALA A 128 -19.92 4.07 -14.30
N MET A 129 -18.77 4.64 -14.70
CA MET A 129 -17.74 5.06 -13.75
C MET A 129 -18.24 6.18 -12.83
N LYS A 130 -18.92 7.19 -13.40
CA LYS A 130 -19.52 8.29 -12.64
C LYS A 130 -20.62 7.82 -11.71
N ASP A 131 -21.46 6.88 -12.12
CA ASP A 131 -22.55 6.35 -11.29
C ASP A 131 -22.00 5.62 -10.05
N VAL A 132 -20.92 4.84 -10.22
CA VAL A 132 -20.30 4.11 -9.10
C VAL A 132 -19.50 5.04 -8.19
N LEU A 133 -18.70 5.96 -8.76
CA LEU A 133 -17.87 6.87 -7.98
C LEU A 133 -18.71 7.97 -7.32
N GLY A 134 -19.79 8.43 -7.95
CA GLY A 134 -20.58 9.56 -7.51
C GLY A 134 -19.85 10.91 -7.67
N LEU A 135 -20.52 11.99 -7.25
CA LEU A 135 -19.96 13.35 -7.29
C LEU A 135 -19.04 13.65 -6.10
N ASP A 136 -19.22 12.94 -4.99
CA ASP A 136 -18.56 13.21 -3.71
C ASP A 136 -17.31 12.36 -3.50
N ARG A 137 -16.77 11.70 -4.54
CA ARG A 137 -15.53 10.91 -4.42
C ARG A 137 -14.43 11.48 -5.29
N MET A 138 -13.24 11.58 -4.71
CA MET A 138 -12.05 11.99 -5.42
C MET A 138 -11.23 10.77 -5.82
N VAL A 139 -10.88 10.69 -7.10
CA VAL A 139 -9.95 9.66 -7.60
C VAL A 139 -8.56 9.96 -7.06
N SER A 140 -8.01 9.04 -6.27
CA SER A 140 -6.63 9.14 -5.75
C SER A 140 -5.63 8.50 -6.70
N GLN A 141 -5.97 7.34 -7.26
CA GLN A 141 -5.12 6.57 -8.18
C GLN A 141 -6.00 5.80 -9.15
N ALA A 142 -5.58 5.68 -10.41
CA ALA A 142 -6.20 4.79 -11.38
C ALA A 142 -5.15 4.09 -12.24
N GLU A 143 -5.26 2.76 -12.35
CA GLU A 143 -4.31 1.91 -13.05
C GLU A 143 -5.04 1.06 -14.10
N LEU A 144 -4.63 1.18 -15.35
CA LEU A 144 -5.08 0.28 -16.41
C LEU A 144 -4.28 -1.02 -16.34
N ARG A 145 -4.99 -2.14 -16.22
CA ARG A 145 -4.41 -3.47 -16.07
C ARG A 145 -4.63 -4.34 -17.29
N LEU A 146 -3.53 -4.86 -17.84
CA LEU A 146 -3.52 -5.79 -18.96
C LEU A 146 -2.86 -7.11 -18.52
N LEU A 147 -3.50 -8.25 -18.78
CA LEU A 147 -2.93 -9.57 -18.51
C LEU A 147 -2.26 -10.09 -19.78
N ILE A 148 -0.94 -10.25 -19.74
CA ILE A 148 -0.20 -10.87 -20.84
C ILE A 148 -0.37 -12.38 -20.71
N ARG A 149 -1.17 -12.99 -21.57
CA ARG A 149 -1.47 -14.44 -21.49
C ARG A 149 -0.26 -15.27 -21.87
N GLU A 150 0.33 -14.95 -23.02
CA GLU A 150 1.46 -15.67 -23.61
C GLU A 150 2.28 -14.69 -24.43
N ALA A 151 3.60 -14.74 -24.30
CA ALA A 151 4.55 -14.01 -25.12
C ALA A 151 5.50 -14.98 -25.84
N LYS A 152 5.66 -14.79 -27.15
CA LYS A 152 6.53 -15.60 -28.05
C LYS A 152 7.57 -14.68 -28.70
N ILE A 153 8.30 -13.95 -27.87
CA ILE A 153 9.33 -13.02 -28.31
C ILE A 153 10.67 -13.79 -28.41
N ALA A 154 11.53 -13.45 -29.36
CA ALA A 154 12.84 -14.07 -29.46
C ALA A 154 13.66 -13.82 -28.17
N PRO A 155 14.47 -14.78 -27.69
CA PRO A 155 15.29 -14.60 -26.49
C PRO A 155 16.19 -13.36 -26.61
N GLY A 156 16.16 -12.47 -25.62
CA GLY A 156 16.93 -11.22 -25.61
C GLY A 156 16.29 -10.06 -26.40
N SER A 157 15.15 -10.27 -27.06
CA SER A 157 14.36 -9.21 -27.67
C SER A 157 13.24 -8.73 -26.75
N VAL A 158 12.83 -7.48 -26.91
CA VAL A 158 11.73 -6.85 -26.16
C VAL A 158 10.78 -6.14 -27.11
N GLN A 159 9.48 -6.14 -26.80
CA GLN A 159 8.51 -5.31 -27.52
C GLN A 159 8.07 -4.14 -26.64
N ARG A 160 8.22 -2.91 -27.11
CA ARG A 160 7.72 -1.73 -26.39
C ARG A 160 6.26 -1.51 -26.73
N LEU A 161 5.40 -1.64 -25.71
CA LEU A 161 3.98 -1.36 -25.77
C LEU A 161 3.73 0.08 -25.30
N GLU A 162 3.03 0.86 -26.09
CA GLU A 162 2.72 2.27 -25.84
C GLU A 162 1.22 2.46 -25.66
N LEU A 163 0.86 3.31 -24.71
CA LEU A 163 -0.50 3.62 -24.33
C LEU A 163 -0.85 5.05 -24.75
N TYR A 164 -2.01 5.21 -25.38
CA TYR A 164 -2.52 6.49 -25.83
C TYR A 164 -3.95 6.74 -25.35
N HIS A 165 -4.24 7.99 -25.02
CA HIS A 165 -5.59 8.51 -24.81
C HIS A 165 -6.23 8.84 -26.18
N GLY A 166 -7.48 8.43 -26.40
CA GLY A 166 -8.17 8.60 -27.68
C GLY A 166 -7.71 7.59 -28.74
N ALA A 167 -8.13 7.79 -29.99
CA ALA A 167 -7.75 6.93 -31.11
C ALA A 167 -7.31 7.72 -32.35
N GLY A 168 -6.46 7.09 -33.17
CA GLY A 168 -6.04 7.60 -34.48
C GLY A 168 -5.03 8.75 -34.39
N ASP A 169 -5.14 9.71 -35.31
CA ASP A 169 -4.13 10.79 -35.47
C ASP A 169 -4.18 11.86 -34.36
N LYS A 170 -5.26 11.88 -33.56
CA LYS A 170 -5.41 12.79 -32.42
C LYS A 170 -5.06 12.14 -31.08
N ALA A 171 -4.58 10.89 -31.10
CA ALA A 171 -4.29 10.14 -29.89
C ALA A 171 -3.09 10.76 -29.15
N GLN A 172 -3.21 10.93 -27.84
CA GLN A 172 -2.19 11.54 -26.98
C GLN A 172 -1.41 10.46 -26.24
N TYR A 173 -0.09 10.46 -26.35
CA TYR A 173 0.77 9.50 -25.65
C TYR A 173 0.64 9.67 -24.13
N LEU A 174 0.48 8.56 -23.41
CA LEU A 174 0.43 8.51 -21.95
C LEU A 174 1.71 7.91 -21.38
N ASN A 175 1.96 6.63 -21.67
CA ASN A 175 3.07 5.88 -21.07
C ASN A 175 3.43 4.65 -21.91
N SER A 176 4.54 3.96 -21.60
CA SER A 176 4.97 2.74 -22.26
C SER A 176 5.53 1.70 -21.30
N ARG A 177 5.45 0.41 -21.70
CA ARG A 177 6.00 -0.73 -20.97
C ARG A 177 6.78 -1.63 -21.92
N LEU A 178 7.87 -2.21 -21.43
CA LEU A 178 8.66 -3.19 -22.17
C LEU A 178 8.11 -4.60 -21.88
N ILE A 179 7.78 -5.32 -22.94
CA ILE A 179 7.24 -6.68 -22.86
C ILE A 179 8.34 -7.69 -23.18
N THR A 180 8.53 -8.63 -22.25
CA THR A 180 9.46 -9.77 -22.35
C THR A 180 8.69 -11.07 -22.17
N ASN A 181 9.32 -12.22 -22.47
CA ASN A 181 8.71 -13.53 -22.24
C ASN A 181 8.43 -13.83 -20.76
N GLU A 182 9.16 -13.18 -19.84
CA GLU A 182 9.00 -13.33 -18.38
C GLU A 182 7.69 -12.76 -17.85
N LEU A 183 7.02 -11.93 -18.65
CA LEU A 183 5.71 -11.37 -18.35
C LEU A 183 4.56 -12.29 -18.81
N SER A 184 4.85 -13.46 -19.38
CA SER A 184 3.81 -14.45 -19.70
C SER A 184 3.06 -14.85 -18.43
N SER A 185 1.72 -14.82 -18.51
CA SER A 185 0.80 -15.01 -17.39
C SER A 185 0.95 -14.01 -16.24
N LYS A 186 1.50 -12.81 -16.50
CA LYS A 186 1.60 -11.72 -15.52
C LYS A 186 0.81 -10.49 -15.96
N TRP A 187 0.38 -9.72 -14.96
CA TRP A 187 -0.24 -8.42 -15.17
C TRP A 187 0.82 -7.34 -15.42
N ILE A 188 0.45 -6.37 -16.25
CA ILE A 188 1.14 -5.10 -16.38
C ILE A 188 0.17 -3.97 -16.06
N SER A 189 0.67 -2.92 -15.40
CA SER A 189 -0.08 -1.72 -15.04
C SER A 189 0.41 -0.47 -15.78
N PHE A 190 -0.53 0.43 -16.09
CA PHE A 190 -0.25 1.78 -16.57
C PHE A 190 -1.02 2.79 -15.73
N ASP A 191 -0.29 3.77 -15.17
CA ASP A 191 -0.91 4.88 -14.46
C ASP A 191 -1.71 5.73 -15.45
N VAL A 192 -3.02 5.77 -15.23
CA VAL A 192 -4.00 6.55 -16.00
C VAL A 192 -4.78 7.50 -15.09
N THR A 193 -4.25 7.82 -13.90
CA THR A 193 -4.92 8.61 -12.86
C THR A 193 -5.41 9.96 -13.40
N GLN A 194 -4.54 10.71 -14.08
CA GLN A 194 -4.90 12.02 -14.63
C GLN A 194 -5.91 11.91 -15.77
N THR A 195 -5.79 10.87 -16.60
CA THR A 195 -6.71 10.59 -17.70
C THR A 195 -8.12 10.33 -17.18
N VAL A 196 -8.25 9.47 -16.15
CA VAL A 196 -9.54 9.15 -15.52
C VAL A 196 -10.13 10.39 -14.83
N LYS A 197 -9.32 11.17 -14.10
CA LYS A 197 -9.78 12.45 -13.50
C LYS A 197 -10.38 13.37 -14.57
N THR A 198 -9.73 13.49 -15.72
CA THR A 198 -10.20 14.31 -16.84
C THR A 198 -11.46 13.72 -17.48
N TRP A 199 -11.58 12.40 -17.60
CA TRP A 199 -12.78 11.75 -18.14
C TRP A 199 -14.02 12.01 -17.29
N LEU A 200 -13.88 11.96 -15.96
CA LEU A 200 -15.00 12.19 -15.04
C LEU A 200 -15.54 13.63 -15.11
N GLN A 201 -14.74 14.60 -15.57
CA GLN A 201 -15.16 15.99 -15.77
C GLN A 201 -15.85 16.22 -17.12
N ASN A 202 -15.61 15.34 -18.11
CA ASN A 202 -16.13 15.50 -19.46
C ASN A 202 -17.52 14.88 -19.62
N PRO A 203 -18.41 15.44 -20.46
CA PRO A 203 -19.79 14.94 -20.62
C PRO A 203 -19.90 13.67 -21.46
N GLU A 204 -18.86 13.26 -22.17
CA GLU A 204 -18.88 12.08 -23.04
C GLU A 204 -19.13 10.78 -22.25
N GLU A 205 -19.97 9.91 -22.82
CA GLU A 205 -20.39 8.65 -22.19
C GLU A 205 -19.36 7.53 -22.35
N GLU A 206 -18.64 7.51 -23.47
CA GLU A 206 -17.60 6.52 -23.76
C GLU A 206 -16.27 7.21 -24.03
N LYS A 207 -15.18 6.60 -23.54
CA LYS A 207 -13.82 7.05 -23.79
C LYS A 207 -12.95 5.91 -24.25
N GLU A 208 -11.93 6.28 -25.01
CA GLU A 208 -11.06 5.35 -25.74
C GLU A 208 -9.63 5.40 -25.21
N ILE A 209 -9.02 4.23 -25.10
CA ILE A 209 -7.59 4.05 -24.88
C ILE A 209 -7.05 3.15 -25.98
N GLU A 210 -6.08 3.66 -26.73
CA GLU A 210 -5.44 2.92 -27.82
C GLU A 210 -4.08 2.38 -27.37
N VAL A 211 -3.80 1.12 -27.72
CA VAL A 211 -2.53 0.46 -27.44
C VAL A 211 -1.80 0.20 -28.74
N LYS A 212 -0.56 0.69 -28.86
CA LYS A 212 0.27 0.53 -30.06
C LYS A 212 1.61 -0.10 -29.71
N LEU A 213 2.17 -0.85 -30.66
CA LEU A 213 3.58 -1.17 -30.61
C LEU A 213 4.38 0.03 -31.09
N ASN A 214 5.51 0.30 -30.43
CA ASN A 214 6.45 1.31 -30.90
C ASN A 214 6.85 1.03 -32.36
N CYS A 215 6.66 2.03 -33.22
CA CYS A 215 7.14 1.98 -34.60
C CYS A 215 8.58 2.48 -34.62
N GLY A 216 9.55 1.59 -34.81
CA GLY A 216 10.88 2.04 -35.23
C GLY A 216 10.79 2.66 -36.62
N CYS A 217 11.55 3.73 -36.89
CA CYS A 217 11.67 4.25 -38.25
C CYS A 217 12.30 3.17 -39.15
N GLY A 218 11.49 2.46 -39.95
CA GLY A 218 11.96 1.54 -40.98
C GLY A 218 11.46 0.08 -40.92
N GLU A 219 10.71 -0.33 -39.88
CA GLU A 219 10.15 -1.69 -39.80
C GLU A 219 8.64 -1.68 -40.03
N ASN A 220 8.20 -2.26 -41.16
CA ASN A 220 6.79 -2.32 -41.56
C ASN A 220 6.02 -3.50 -40.91
N ASN A 221 6.64 -4.28 -40.04
CA ASN A 221 6.05 -5.51 -39.52
C ASN A 221 5.88 -5.46 -37.99
N ASN A 222 5.10 -4.49 -37.52
CA ASN A 222 4.71 -4.37 -36.12
C ASN A 222 3.60 -5.37 -35.76
N LYS A 223 3.89 -6.68 -35.88
CA LYS A 223 3.00 -7.72 -35.37
C LYS A 223 3.26 -7.91 -33.88
N MET A 224 2.18 -7.92 -33.09
CA MET A 224 2.24 -8.24 -31.67
C MET A 224 2.61 -9.71 -31.51
N LEU A 225 3.74 -9.97 -30.85
CA LEU A 225 4.28 -11.32 -30.59
C LEU A 225 3.81 -11.87 -29.23
N PHE A 226 2.86 -11.19 -28.60
CA PHE A 226 2.22 -11.60 -27.37
C PHE A 226 0.71 -11.45 -27.49
N HIS A 227 -0.02 -12.11 -26.61
CA HIS A 227 -1.48 -12.05 -26.56
C HIS A 227 -1.95 -11.47 -25.24
N ILE A 228 -2.78 -10.44 -25.30
CA ILE A 228 -3.45 -9.84 -24.16
C ILE A 228 -4.76 -10.59 -23.92
N SER A 229 -4.99 -11.05 -22.69
CA SER A 229 -6.21 -11.75 -22.31
C SER A 229 -7.46 -10.88 -22.53
N GLY A 230 -8.54 -11.47 -23.05
CA GLY A 230 -9.83 -10.80 -23.23
C GLY A 230 -9.93 -9.89 -24.47
N ILE A 231 -8.88 -9.81 -25.30
CA ILE A 231 -8.91 -9.16 -26.60
C ILE A 231 -9.07 -10.23 -27.70
N PRO A 232 -10.02 -10.09 -28.64
CA PRO A 232 -10.26 -11.09 -29.67
C PRO A 232 -9.02 -11.23 -30.57
N SER A 233 -8.63 -12.47 -30.82
CA SER A 233 -7.80 -12.82 -31.97
C SER A 233 -8.72 -13.05 -33.17
N GLU A 234 -8.24 -12.84 -34.41
CA GLU A 234 -8.98 -12.95 -35.68
C GLU A 234 -9.79 -14.25 -35.89
N ARG A 235 -9.66 -15.24 -35.00
CA ARG A 235 -10.37 -16.52 -35.03
C ARG A 235 -11.70 -16.46 -34.27
N GLY A 236 -12.79 -16.23 -35.01
CA GLY A 236 -14.17 -16.09 -34.52
C GLY A 236 -14.72 -17.27 -33.69
N ASP A 237 -14.17 -18.48 -33.86
CA ASP A 237 -14.63 -19.69 -33.16
C ASP A 237 -14.37 -19.67 -31.64
N THR A 238 -13.61 -18.70 -31.14
CA THR A 238 -13.24 -18.61 -29.71
C THR A 238 -14.05 -17.58 -28.91
N ALA A 239 -15.05 -16.94 -29.51
CA ALA A 239 -15.82 -15.84 -28.90
C ALA A 239 -16.48 -16.21 -27.55
N VAL A 240 -17.02 -17.43 -27.42
CA VAL A 240 -17.69 -17.88 -26.18
C VAL A 240 -16.69 -18.08 -25.03
N LEU A 241 -15.49 -18.59 -25.34
CA LEU A 241 -14.42 -18.74 -24.35
C LEU A 241 -13.83 -17.38 -23.98
N GLN A 242 -13.67 -16.48 -24.95
CA GLN A 242 -13.18 -15.11 -24.74
C GLN A 242 -14.10 -14.28 -23.84
N ALA A 243 -15.42 -14.44 -23.95
CA ALA A 243 -16.37 -13.76 -23.06
C ALA A 243 -16.18 -14.12 -21.59
N LYS A 244 -15.62 -15.31 -21.31
CA LYS A 244 -15.29 -15.80 -19.96
C LYS A 244 -13.84 -15.48 -19.53
N MET A 245 -13.02 -14.94 -20.42
CA MET A 245 -11.64 -14.56 -20.10
C MET A 245 -11.59 -13.23 -19.34
N THR A 246 -10.53 -13.06 -18.55
CA THR A 246 -10.25 -11.82 -17.84
C THR A 246 -9.98 -10.72 -18.85
N LYS A 247 -10.82 -9.69 -18.82
CA LYS A 247 -10.72 -8.53 -19.71
C LYS A 247 -9.77 -7.46 -19.14
N PRO A 248 -9.16 -6.64 -20.01
CA PRO A 248 -8.55 -5.39 -19.62
C PRO A 248 -9.52 -4.55 -18.77
N HIS A 249 -9.00 -3.96 -17.71
CA HIS A 249 -9.82 -3.18 -16.78
C HIS A 249 -9.02 -2.06 -16.14
N ILE A 250 -9.72 -1.02 -15.73
CA ILE A 250 -9.16 0.07 -14.92
C ILE A 250 -9.54 -0.18 -13.47
N LEU A 251 -8.54 -0.26 -12.60
CA LEU A 251 -8.74 -0.19 -11.16
C LEU A 251 -8.67 1.27 -10.73
N VAL A 252 -9.71 1.75 -10.06
CA VAL A 252 -9.80 3.12 -9.54
C VAL A 252 -9.85 3.05 -8.03
N MET A 253 -8.92 3.74 -7.38
CA MET A 253 -8.90 3.94 -5.93
C MET A 253 -9.40 5.34 -5.63
N SER A 254 -10.50 5.43 -4.89
CA SER A 254 -11.15 6.70 -4.57
C SER A 254 -11.24 6.95 -3.07
N LEU A 255 -11.30 8.22 -2.70
CA LEU A 255 -11.53 8.68 -1.34
C LEU A 255 -12.88 9.39 -1.29
N PRO A 256 -13.77 9.05 -0.34
CA PRO A 256 -14.96 9.85 -0.08
C PRO A 256 -14.57 11.27 0.37
N ALA A 257 -15.30 12.29 -0.09
CA ALA A 257 -15.03 13.71 0.19
C ALA A 257 -15.03 14.02 1.69
N ASP A 258 -15.88 13.32 2.47
CA ASP A 258 -15.91 13.43 3.94
C ASP A 258 -14.56 13.04 4.58
N ARG A 259 -13.73 12.23 3.91
CA ARG A 259 -12.40 11.81 4.39
C ARG A 259 -11.30 12.85 4.12
N VAL A 260 -11.59 13.95 3.44
CA VAL A 260 -10.60 14.94 2.99
C VAL A 260 -10.38 16.07 4.02
N HIS A 261 -11.28 16.25 4.99
CA HIS A 261 -11.30 17.47 5.84
C HIS A 261 -10.47 17.44 7.14
N HIS A 262 -9.75 16.35 7.44
CA HIS A 262 -8.89 16.26 8.63
C HIS A 262 -7.47 15.86 8.24
N LEU A 263 -6.67 16.84 7.82
CA LEU A 263 -5.30 16.64 7.36
C LEU A 263 -4.33 17.42 8.26
N SER A 264 -3.44 16.70 8.94
CA SER A 264 -2.32 17.27 9.68
C SER A 264 -1.01 16.77 9.10
N SER A 265 -0.18 17.72 8.67
CA SER A 265 1.10 17.51 7.97
C SER A 265 2.09 16.70 8.79
N ARG A 266 2.55 15.56 8.25
CA ARG A 266 3.72 14.85 8.76
C ARG A 266 4.59 14.32 7.62
N ARG A 267 5.72 14.99 7.42
CA ARG A 267 6.76 14.66 6.43
C ARG A 267 7.32 13.25 6.56
N LYS A 268 7.39 12.50 5.45
CA LYS A 268 8.24 11.32 5.31
C LYS A 268 9.63 11.73 4.84
N ARG A 269 10.66 10.98 5.24
CA ARG A 269 12.06 11.14 4.79
C ARG A 269 12.69 9.77 4.57
N GLN A 270 13.40 9.65 3.45
CA GLN A 270 13.98 8.44 2.88
C GLN A 270 15.37 8.08 3.45
N ALA A 271 15.71 6.79 3.41
CA ALA A 271 17.06 6.18 3.44
C ALA A 271 16.93 4.64 3.40
N THR A 272 17.97 4.00 2.85
CA THR A 272 18.12 2.59 2.45
C THR A 272 18.22 1.61 3.63
N GLY A 273 17.67 0.40 3.46
CA GLY A 273 17.93 -0.72 4.37
C GLY A 273 16.89 -1.84 4.28
N ASP A 274 17.11 -2.80 3.38
CA ASP A 274 16.36 -4.05 3.33
C ASP A 274 17.03 -5.09 4.26
N ALA A 275 16.66 -5.12 5.53
CA ALA A 275 17.00 -6.25 6.38
C ALA A 275 15.98 -6.44 7.51
N VAL A 276 15.20 -7.52 7.41
CA VAL A 276 14.46 -8.07 8.55
C VAL A 276 15.46 -8.79 9.45
N CYS A 277 15.60 -8.39 10.72
CA CYS A 277 16.62 -8.95 11.60
C CYS A 277 16.15 -10.21 12.33
N SER A 278 17.10 -11.14 12.55
CA SER A 278 16.95 -12.32 13.41
C SER A 278 16.70 -11.93 14.87
N GLU A 279 15.86 -12.68 15.59
CA GLU A 279 15.26 -12.34 16.90
C GLU A 279 16.24 -11.87 18.01
N GLN A 280 17.54 -12.08 17.83
CA GLN A 280 18.61 -11.80 18.80
C GLN A 280 19.30 -10.43 18.66
N SER A 281 18.93 -9.59 17.68
CA SER A 281 19.58 -8.28 17.52
C SER A 281 19.09 -7.20 18.51
N ASP A 282 19.98 -6.61 19.30
CA ASP A 282 19.62 -5.50 20.21
C ASP A 282 19.53 -4.13 19.53
N VAL A 283 19.85 -4.05 18.24
CA VAL A 283 19.83 -2.83 17.42
C VAL A 283 18.43 -2.62 16.80
N CYS A 284 18.03 -1.35 16.60
CA CYS A 284 16.77 -0.98 15.94
C CYS A 284 16.58 -1.73 14.61
N CYS A 285 15.54 -2.57 14.56
CA CYS A 285 15.25 -3.35 13.38
C CYS A 285 13.78 -3.78 13.30
N VAL A 286 13.37 -4.22 12.11
CA VAL A 286 12.06 -4.81 11.84
C VAL A 286 12.01 -6.22 12.42
N ARG A 287 10.92 -6.52 13.14
CA ARG A 287 10.57 -7.84 13.65
C ARG A 287 9.31 -8.35 12.99
N ARG A 288 9.30 -9.65 12.69
CA ARG A 288 8.12 -10.31 12.15
C ARG A 288 7.03 -10.42 13.21
N LEU A 289 5.82 -10.04 12.84
CA LEU A 289 4.61 -10.23 13.63
C LEU A 289 3.47 -10.53 12.67
N TYR A 290 2.99 -11.76 12.72
CA TYR A 290 1.76 -12.14 12.07
C TYR A 290 0.59 -11.82 13.01
N ILE A 291 -0.46 -11.22 12.46
CA ILE A 291 -1.69 -10.93 13.17
C ILE A 291 -2.80 -11.65 12.44
N ASP A 292 -3.48 -12.52 13.15
CA ASP A 292 -4.68 -13.21 12.68
C ASP A 292 -5.91 -12.41 13.16
N PHE A 293 -6.76 -11.97 12.22
CA PHE A 293 -7.92 -11.17 12.57
C PHE A 293 -8.88 -11.93 13.48
N ARG A 294 -9.04 -13.24 13.29
CA ARG A 294 -9.93 -14.06 14.10
C ARG A 294 -9.34 -14.38 15.46
N LYS A 295 -8.05 -14.76 15.50
CA LYS A 295 -7.42 -15.23 16.75
C LYS A 295 -6.97 -14.08 17.66
N ASP A 296 -6.36 -13.04 17.09
CA ASP A 296 -5.71 -11.99 17.88
C ASP A 296 -6.62 -10.78 18.10
N LEU A 297 -7.51 -10.48 17.14
CA LEU A 297 -8.45 -9.35 17.21
C LEU A 297 -9.90 -9.79 17.48
N GLY A 298 -10.22 -11.07 17.30
CA GLY A 298 -11.59 -11.58 17.48
C GLY A 298 -12.56 -11.13 16.37
N TRP A 299 -12.05 -10.66 15.24
CA TRP A 299 -12.84 -10.10 14.15
C TRP A 299 -13.27 -11.17 13.15
N LYS A 300 -14.55 -11.14 12.75
CA LYS A 300 -15.14 -12.02 11.72
C LYS A 300 -15.72 -11.26 10.53
N TRP A 301 -15.82 -9.94 10.64
CA TRP A 301 -16.36 -9.05 9.60
C TRP A 301 -15.36 -8.77 8.47
N ILE A 302 -14.06 -8.95 8.71
CA ILE A 302 -13.03 -9.00 7.64
C ILE A 302 -13.00 -10.42 7.08
N HIS A 303 -13.31 -10.54 5.79
CA HIS A 303 -13.35 -11.82 5.08
C HIS A 303 -11.97 -12.19 4.54
N GLU A 304 -11.31 -11.25 3.85
CA GLU A 304 -9.95 -11.43 3.32
C GLU A 304 -9.07 -10.20 3.60
N PRO A 305 -7.77 -10.39 3.91
CA PRO A 305 -7.12 -11.66 4.21
C PRO A 305 -7.53 -12.18 5.61
N SER A 306 -7.30 -13.47 5.91
CA SER A 306 -7.51 -14.00 7.27
C SER A 306 -6.56 -13.42 8.33
N GLY A 307 -5.42 -12.90 7.88
CA GLY A 307 -4.38 -12.30 8.71
C GLY A 307 -3.20 -11.89 7.85
N TYR A 308 -2.29 -11.10 8.41
CA TYR A 308 -1.17 -10.52 7.66
C TYR A 308 0.06 -10.27 8.54
N TYR A 309 1.22 -10.11 7.89
CA TYR A 309 2.46 -9.75 8.57
C TYR A 309 2.55 -8.25 8.78
N ALA A 310 2.00 -7.75 9.88
CA ALA A 310 2.05 -6.32 10.21
C ALA A 310 3.48 -5.83 10.50
N ASN A 311 4.31 -6.72 11.08
CA ASN A 311 5.64 -6.42 11.57
C ASN A 311 5.67 -5.25 12.58
N TYR A 312 6.79 -5.07 13.25
CA TYR A 312 7.00 -3.94 14.17
C TYR A 312 8.47 -3.59 14.31
N CYS A 313 8.74 -2.34 14.68
CA CYS A 313 10.08 -1.86 14.95
C CYS A 313 10.40 -2.01 16.44
N ILE A 314 11.54 -2.63 16.74
CA ILE A 314 12.08 -2.68 18.10
C ILE A 314 13.60 -2.71 18.04
N GLY A 315 14.22 -2.19 19.09
CA GLY A 315 15.66 -2.25 19.29
C GLY A 315 16.18 -0.92 19.79
N SER A 316 17.41 -0.94 20.28
CA SER A 316 18.08 0.24 20.79
C SER A 316 18.57 1.11 19.62
N CYS A 317 18.32 2.40 19.75
CA CYS A 317 18.92 3.43 18.91
C CYS A 317 20.02 4.12 19.71
N SER A 318 21.26 3.95 19.24
CA SER A 318 22.37 4.77 19.70
C SER A 318 22.36 6.10 18.96
N PHE A 319 22.88 7.15 19.60
CA PHE A 319 23.19 8.37 18.88
C PHE A 319 24.38 8.07 17.98
N VAL A 320 24.14 8.01 16.67
CA VAL A 320 25.22 7.96 15.70
C VAL A 320 25.79 9.37 15.60
N TRP A 321 27.10 9.53 15.83
CA TRP A 321 27.84 10.75 15.47
C TRP A 321 27.88 10.88 13.94
N ASN A 322 26.74 11.16 13.31
CA ASN A 322 26.74 11.56 11.90
C ASN A 322 27.17 13.02 11.80
N THR A 323 28.25 13.28 11.08
CA THR A 323 28.82 14.62 10.85
C THR A 323 27.90 15.52 10.04
N GLU A 324 26.92 14.95 9.33
CA GLU A 324 26.02 15.66 8.41
C GLU A 324 24.89 16.43 9.11
N ASN A 325 24.47 16.04 10.33
CA ASN A 325 23.35 16.69 11.01
C ASN A 325 23.81 17.29 12.36
N LYS A 326 23.97 18.61 12.41
CA LYS A 326 24.43 19.33 13.62
C LYS A 326 23.52 19.05 14.83
N TYR A 327 22.23 18.81 14.58
CA TYR A 327 21.25 18.49 15.63
C TYR A 327 21.51 17.14 16.31
N SER A 328 21.91 16.09 15.57
CA SER A 328 22.23 14.79 16.16
C SER A 328 23.51 14.82 16.99
N GLN A 329 24.49 15.66 16.61
CA GLN A 329 25.70 15.86 17.41
C GLN A 329 25.40 16.55 18.75
N VAL A 330 24.57 17.60 18.73
CA VAL A 330 24.17 18.32 19.95
C VAL A 330 23.40 17.39 20.89
N LEU A 331 22.46 16.59 20.38
CA LEU A 331 21.71 15.64 21.20
C LEU A 331 22.60 14.52 21.79
N ALA A 332 23.57 14.02 21.02
CA ALA A 332 24.54 13.03 21.49
C ALA A 332 25.39 13.57 22.65
N LEU A 333 25.90 14.81 22.51
CA LEU A 333 26.65 15.51 23.55
C LEU A 333 25.79 15.79 24.78
N TYR A 334 24.54 16.19 24.58
CA TYR A 334 23.59 16.45 25.66
C TYR A 334 23.27 15.19 26.46
N LYS A 335 23.17 14.02 25.81
CA LYS A 335 23.05 12.72 26.51
C LYS A 335 24.25 12.42 27.40
N HIS A 336 25.45 12.68 26.92
CA HIS A 336 26.68 12.45 27.69
C HIS A 336 26.74 13.36 28.92
N HIS A 337 26.25 14.61 28.79
CA HIS A 337 26.29 15.59 29.87
C HIS A 337 25.11 15.49 30.85
N ASN A 338 23.93 15.07 30.40
CA ASN A 338 22.74 14.90 31.24
C ASN A 338 21.87 13.71 30.80
N PRO A 339 22.23 12.48 31.18
CA PRO A 339 21.53 11.26 30.78
C PRO A 339 20.06 11.20 31.24
N GLY A 340 19.72 11.89 32.34
CA GLY A 340 18.37 11.92 32.92
C GLY A 340 17.40 12.87 32.24
N ALA A 341 17.88 13.84 31.45
CA ALA A 341 17.07 14.83 30.75
C ALA A 341 17.16 14.74 29.21
N SER A 342 17.91 13.75 28.70
CA SER A 342 18.16 13.61 27.26
C SER A 342 17.06 12.81 26.56
N ALA A 343 16.53 13.35 25.46
CA ALA A 343 15.61 12.64 24.58
C ALA A 343 16.38 11.59 23.77
N GLN A 344 16.14 10.29 24.02
CA GLN A 344 16.76 9.22 23.25
C GLN A 344 16.01 9.02 21.91
N PRO A 345 16.70 8.80 20.77
CA PRO A 345 16.03 8.44 19.53
C PRO A 345 15.26 7.14 19.70
N CYS A 346 14.10 7.04 19.04
CA CYS A 346 13.25 5.86 19.13
C CYS A 346 13.23 5.11 17.79
N CYS A 347 13.10 3.79 17.86
CA CYS A 347 13.02 2.93 16.69
C CYS A 347 11.59 2.99 16.11
N VAL A 348 11.43 3.65 14.97
CA VAL A 348 10.13 3.94 14.34
C VAL A 348 10.07 3.38 12.92
N PRO A 349 8.87 3.02 12.42
CA PRO A 349 8.72 2.57 11.03
C PRO A 349 9.03 3.70 10.05
N GLN A 350 9.66 3.35 8.94
CA GLN A 350 10.03 4.28 7.88
C GLN A 350 9.26 4.02 6.59
N VAL A 351 9.43 2.85 5.99
CA VAL A 351 8.65 2.41 4.83
C VAL A 351 7.56 1.47 5.32
N LEU A 352 6.33 1.78 4.93
CA LEU A 352 5.15 1.00 5.24
C LEU A 352 4.43 0.68 3.93
N ASP A 353 4.03 -0.57 3.77
CA ASP A 353 3.25 -1.03 2.62
C ASP A 353 1.74 -1.03 2.96
N PRO A 354 0.87 -0.84 1.96
CA PRO A 354 -0.58 -0.89 2.14
C PRO A 354 -1.07 -2.33 2.32
N LEU A 355 -2.30 -2.49 2.83
CA LEU A 355 -2.99 -3.75 2.98
C LEU A 355 -4.38 -3.65 2.31
N PRO A 356 -4.64 -4.36 1.20
CA PRO A 356 -5.99 -4.53 0.69
C PRO A 356 -6.81 -5.41 1.64
N ILE A 357 -8.05 -5.05 1.89
CA ILE A 357 -8.99 -5.82 2.68
C ILE A 357 -10.34 -5.93 1.97
N LEU A 358 -11.01 -7.05 2.19
CA LEU A 358 -12.39 -7.30 1.82
C LEU A 358 -13.19 -7.54 3.09
N TYR A 359 -14.22 -6.74 3.29
CA TYR A 359 -15.08 -6.81 4.46
C TYR A 359 -16.53 -6.49 4.07
N TYR A 360 -17.47 -6.74 4.96
CA TYR A 360 -18.88 -6.38 4.76
C TYR A 360 -19.37 -5.47 5.89
N VAL A 361 -20.27 -4.55 5.53
CA VAL A 361 -21.02 -3.71 6.47
C VAL A 361 -22.50 -3.96 6.20
N GLY A 362 -23.16 -4.67 7.12
CA GLY A 362 -24.49 -5.23 6.85
C GLY A 362 -24.43 -6.18 5.64
N ARG A 363 -25.17 -5.87 4.57
CA ARG A 363 -25.25 -6.69 3.34
C ARG A 363 -24.36 -6.21 2.19
N GLN A 364 -23.52 -5.19 2.40
CA GLN A 364 -22.69 -4.62 1.34
C GLN A 364 -21.24 -5.07 1.49
N HIS A 365 -20.70 -5.74 0.49
CA HIS A 365 -19.28 -6.04 0.40
C HIS A 365 -18.50 -4.81 -0.05
N LYS A 366 -17.37 -4.56 0.61
CA LYS A 366 -16.46 -3.46 0.29
C LYS A 366 -15.03 -3.97 0.16
N VAL A 367 -14.36 -3.51 -0.89
CA VAL A 367 -12.92 -3.70 -1.08
C VAL A 367 -12.25 -2.35 -0.85
N GLU A 368 -11.42 -2.27 0.17
CA GLU A 368 -10.68 -1.05 0.52
C GLU A 368 -9.20 -1.36 0.68
N GLN A 369 -8.35 -0.38 0.35
CA GLN A 369 -6.92 -0.45 0.57
C GLN A 369 -6.53 0.43 1.76
N LEU A 370 -6.09 -0.21 2.83
CA LEU A 370 -5.58 0.45 4.02
C LEU A 370 -4.13 0.87 3.77
N SER A 371 -3.85 2.16 3.87
CA SER A 371 -2.48 2.65 3.74
C SER A 371 -1.62 2.35 4.97
N ASN A 372 -0.31 2.20 4.77
CA ASN A 372 0.68 2.19 5.84
C ASN A 372 0.42 1.16 6.96
N MET A 373 0.09 -0.09 6.59
CA MET A 373 -0.28 -1.15 7.54
C MET A 373 0.84 -2.15 7.83
N ILE A 374 1.72 -2.39 6.85
CA ILE A 374 2.79 -3.40 6.91
C ILE A 374 4.13 -2.69 7.08
N VAL A 375 4.88 -2.95 8.14
CA VAL A 375 6.22 -2.36 8.32
C VAL A 375 7.24 -3.10 7.44
N LYS A 376 7.83 -2.37 6.49
CA LYS A 376 8.92 -2.85 5.61
C LYS A 376 10.29 -2.51 6.17
N THR A 377 10.49 -1.28 6.64
CA THR A 377 11.77 -0.80 7.20
C THR A 377 11.58 0.03 8.46
N CYS A 378 12.62 0.07 9.30
CA CYS A 378 12.67 0.86 10.54
C CYS A 378 13.85 1.82 10.52
N LYS A 379 13.72 2.95 11.23
CA LYS A 379 14.80 3.92 11.45
C LYS A 379 14.81 4.43 12.88
N CYS A 380 15.92 5.04 13.26
CA CYS A 380 16.05 5.81 14.49
C CYS A 380 15.72 7.28 14.20
N SER A 381 14.75 7.87 14.92
CA SER A 381 14.41 9.30 14.82
C SER A 381 14.30 9.98 16.18
#